data_AF-A0A165JEV9-F1
#
_entry.id   AF-A0A165JEV9-F1
#
_cell.length_a   1.000
_cell.length_b   1.000
_cell.length_c   1.000
_cell.angle_alpha   90.00
_cell.angle_beta   90.00
_cell.angle_gamma   90.00
#
_symmetry.space_group_name_H-M   'P 1'
#
loop_
_entity.id
_entity.type
_entity.pdbx_description
1 polymer ?
#
loop_
_entity_poly.entity_id
_entity_poly.type
_entity_poly.pdbx_seq_one_letter_code
_entity_poly.pdbx_strand_id
1 'polypeptide(L)'
;MPAKRKQLASKMVATKRPRIAVLPVDTQLDVLQPSTAIVAQTQGNVEASQPTEMQDGTLDRPVDRVALGLDMAVAEQATGNVFLDDSHLSHGAVEGDHGVYTLSRPDAASPVSTPGKDIVVPESPLSIADSDLEDPPDLENIPVDLQKRILKMRKEADADKGTYYLTKLPLDLQFGRADGFFDMRNFLVGSRNNAIRIFVCGILISSDFWNSLSQPQRRISVVVKPLTNMDSIAASKIYNEYSQPPERTTRDSFVHIQASRWQTSYGAPKDSPGLPFKQVYLAPGSMRDRTPHSIDLLGAGDLVVVEMRLRSRRGDMGGRTVEFQLQTVTVLKRDARPVTSVINERSEDVDW
;
A
#
# COMPACT_ATOMS: atom_id res chain seq x y z
N MET A 1 -64.55 13.43 -28.07
CA MET A 1 -64.03 13.63 -26.70
C MET A 1 -62.52 13.37 -26.68
N PRO A 2 -61.64 14.38 -26.82
CA PRO A 2 -60.19 14.16 -26.75
C PRO A 2 -59.65 14.45 -25.34
N ALA A 3 -58.78 13.55 -24.87
CA ALA A 3 -58.17 13.57 -23.54
C ALA A 3 -57.08 14.65 -23.42
N LYS A 4 -57.11 15.41 -22.32
CA LYS A 4 -56.15 16.46 -21.98
C LYS A 4 -54.83 15.86 -21.48
N ARG A 5 -53.74 16.16 -22.18
CA ARG A 5 -52.34 15.92 -21.78
C ARG A 5 -51.96 16.93 -20.69
N LYS A 6 -51.62 16.48 -19.48
CA LYS A 6 -51.02 17.31 -18.42
C LYS A 6 -49.50 17.33 -18.60
N GLN A 7 -48.93 18.51 -18.81
CA GLN A 7 -47.48 18.75 -18.71
C GLN A 7 -47.09 18.91 -17.23
N LEU A 8 -46.12 18.13 -16.77
CA LEU A 8 -45.44 18.32 -15.49
C LEU A 8 -44.17 19.13 -15.72
N ALA A 9 -44.15 20.33 -15.17
CA ALA A 9 -42.98 21.20 -15.14
C ALA A 9 -42.09 20.81 -13.95
N SER A 10 -40.87 20.33 -14.24
CA SER A 10 -39.83 20.14 -13.24
C SER A 10 -39.23 21.49 -12.83
N LYS A 11 -39.46 21.88 -11.57
CA LYS A 11 -38.78 23.03 -10.95
C LYS A 11 -37.33 22.63 -10.61
N MET A 12 -36.38 23.26 -11.29
CA MET A 12 -34.97 23.26 -10.89
C MET A 12 -34.82 24.13 -9.63
N VAL A 13 -34.40 23.52 -8.52
CA VAL A 13 -33.98 24.22 -7.31
C VAL A 13 -32.46 24.42 -7.42
N ALA A 14 -32.04 25.65 -7.68
CA ALA A 14 -30.63 26.04 -7.67
C ALA A 14 -30.17 26.24 -6.22
N THR A 15 -29.41 25.28 -5.69
CA THR A 15 -28.78 25.38 -4.37
C THR A 15 -27.57 26.31 -4.45
N LYS A 16 -27.74 27.53 -3.92
CA LYS A 16 -26.74 28.58 -3.81
C LYS A 16 -25.68 28.18 -2.77
N ARG A 17 -24.43 27.95 -3.18
CA ARG A 17 -23.30 27.77 -2.25
C ARG A 17 -22.97 29.11 -1.54
N PRO A 18 -22.70 29.13 -0.23
CA PRO A 18 -22.26 30.33 0.46
C PRO A 18 -20.83 30.71 0.05
N ARG A 19 -20.65 31.98 -0.37
CA ARG A 19 -19.34 32.61 -0.59
C ARG A 19 -18.69 32.86 0.77
N ILE A 20 -17.53 32.28 1.00
CA ILE A 20 -16.64 32.66 2.11
C ILE A 20 -16.00 33.98 1.74
N ALA A 21 -16.20 34.99 2.58
CA ALA A 21 -15.59 36.31 2.44
C ALA A 21 -14.11 36.22 2.81
N VAL A 22 -13.24 36.59 1.87
CA VAL A 22 -11.82 36.83 2.10
C VAL A 22 -11.71 38.25 2.66
N LEU A 23 -11.25 38.36 3.91
CA LEU A 23 -10.86 39.65 4.50
C LEU A 23 -9.40 39.95 4.11
N PRO A 24 -9.07 41.19 3.74
CA PRO A 24 -7.69 41.61 3.49
C PRO A 24 -7.00 41.91 4.83
N VAL A 25 -5.78 41.38 5.01
CA VAL A 25 -4.88 41.79 6.08
C VAL A 25 -3.75 42.57 5.43
N ASP A 26 -3.90 43.89 5.43
CA ASP A 26 -2.81 44.84 5.28
C ASP A 26 -2.31 45.21 6.68
N THR A 27 -1.04 44.97 6.99
CA THR A 27 -0.30 45.83 7.91
C THR A 27 1.20 45.76 7.63
N GLN A 28 1.73 46.91 7.22
CA GLN A 28 3.14 47.29 7.10
C GLN A 28 3.85 47.15 8.46
N LEU A 29 5.04 46.54 8.52
CA LEU A 29 6.36 47.17 8.50
C LEU A 29 6.60 48.10 9.68
N ASP A 30 7.42 47.66 10.64
CA ASP A 30 8.36 48.57 11.30
C ASP A 30 9.68 47.89 11.65
N VAL A 31 10.73 48.59 11.23
CA VAL A 31 12.16 48.33 11.38
C VAL A 31 12.56 48.75 12.79
N LEU A 32 13.40 47.97 13.49
CA LEU A 32 14.38 48.47 14.47
C LEU A 32 15.32 47.32 14.93
N GLN A 33 16.60 47.45 14.58
CA GLN A 33 17.77 46.91 15.30
C GLN A 33 18.64 48.12 15.69
N PRO A 34 19.71 47.99 16.49
CA PRO A 34 20.01 47.05 17.58
C PRO A 34 20.38 47.81 18.89
N SER A 35 20.57 47.10 20.01
CA SER A 35 21.35 47.65 21.13
C SER A 35 22.15 46.57 21.85
N THR A 36 23.39 46.97 22.12
CA THR A 36 24.53 46.25 22.68
C THR A 36 24.53 46.10 24.20
N ALA A 37 25.23 45.04 24.63
CA ALA A 37 26.07 44.88 25.83
C ALA A 37 25.41 44.79 27.23
N ILE A 38 25.85 43.76 27.98
CA ILE A 38 26.30 43.68 29.40
C ILE A 38 26.58 42.17 29.64
N VAL A 39 27.82 41.68 29.60
CA VAL A 39 28.80 41.56 30.71
C VAL A 39 28.24 40.97 32.01
N ALA A 40 28.51 39.69 32.27
CA ALA A 40 28.78 39.20 33.62
C ALA A 40 29.70 37.97 33.55
N GLN A 41 30.90 38.16 34.07
CA GLN A 41 31.90 37.13 34.34
C GLN A 41 31.50 36.34 35.60
N THR A 42 31.80 35.05 35.65
CA THR A 42 32.07 34.39 36.93
C THR A 42 33.17 33.35 36.72
N GLN A 43 34.33 33.64 37.30
CA GLN A 43 35.44 32.73 37.48
C GLN A 43 35.20 31.90 38.76
N GLY A 44 35.66 30.64 38.74
CA GLY A 44 35.72 29.77 39.91
C GLY A 44 36.52 28.51 39.60
N ASN A 45 37.84 28.64 39.73
CA ASN A 45 38.82 27.53 39.78
C ASN A 45 38.62 26.72 41.07
N VAL A 46 39.01 25.44 41.08
CA VAL A 46 40.08 24.86 41.94
C VAL A 46 40.03 23.31 41.90
N GLU A 47 41.14 22.78 41.39
CA GLU A 47 41.93 21.58 41.76
C GLU A 47 41.36 20.15 41.81
N ALA A 48 42.16 19.30 41.15
CA ALA A 48 42.18 17.85 41.19
C ALA A 48 42.89 17.32 42.43
N SER A 49 42.47 16.14 42.91
CA SER A 49 43.31 15.16 43.62
C SER A 49 42.61 13.79 43.65
N GLN A 50 43.24 12.79 43.02
CA GLN A 50 43.08 11.34 43.30
C GLN A 50 44.34 10.89 44.09
N PRO A 51 44.50 9.62 44.51
CA PRO A 51 43.56 8.62 45.04
C PRO A 51 44.04 8.08 46.41
N THR A 52 43.24 7.29 47.13
CA THR A 52 43.77 6.38 48.17
C THR A 52 42.95 5.09 48.24
N GLU A 53 43.71 4.01 48.32
CA GLU A 53 43.32 2.60 48.24
C GLU A 53 43.05 1.99 49.63
N MET A 54 42.25 0.92 49.62
CA MET A 54 42.14 -0.19 50.59
C MET A 54 41.62 0.08 52.02
N GLN A 55 40.49 -0.57 52.37
CA GLN A 55 40.53 -1.71 53.30
C GLN A 55 39.22 -2.51 53.37
N ASP A 56 39.45 -3.79 53.66
CA ASP A 56 38.56 -4.92 53.92
C ASP A 56 37.50 -4.67 55.00
N GLY A 57 36.36 -5.37 54.93
CA GLY A 57 35.31 -5.26 55.95
C GLY A 57 34.06 -6.10 55.70
N THR A 58 34.19 -7.41 55.92
CA THR A 58 33.12 -8.41 56.08
C THR A 58 32.07 -7.96 57.11
N LEU A 59 30.76 -8.00 56.77
CA LEU A 59 29.69 -8.27 57.75
C LEU A 59 28.34 -8.62 57.10
N ASP A 60 27.72 -9.62 57.72
CA ASP A 60 26.49 -10.35 57.43
C ASP A 60 25.18 -9.54 57.59
N ARG A 61 24.23 -9.79 56.66
CA ARG A 61 22.74 -9.89 56.79
C ARG A 61 21.93 -8.67 57.33
N PRO A 62 20.57 -8.63 57.21
CA PRO A 62 19.63 -9.48 56.47
C PRO A 62 18.66 -8.71 55.52
N VAL A 63 18.03 -9.52 54.65
CA VAL A 63 16.69 -9.44 54.03
C VAL A 63 15.82 -8.22 54.36
N ASP A 64 15.50 -7.42 53.33
CA ASP A 64 14.21 -6.75 53.18
C ASP A 64 13.76 -6.77 51.71
N ARG A 65 12.70 -7.54 51.45
CA ARG A 65 11.99 -7.58 50.16
C ARG A 65 11.00 -6.42 50.14
N VAL A 66 11.37 -5.31 49.51
CA VAL A 66 10.41 -4.28 49.09
C VAL A 66 9.97 -4.60 47.66
N ALA A 67 8.72 -5.07 47.54
CA ALA A 67 8.04 -5.23 46.27
C ALA A 67 7.69 -3.84 45.71
N LEU A 68 8.42 -3.41 44.68
CA LEU A 68 8.03 -2.28 43.85
C LEU A 68 7.03 -2.78 42.79
N GLY A 69 5.77 -2.42 42.97
CA GLY A 69 4.75 -2.51 41.94
C GLY A 69 5.09 -1.55 40.81
N LEU A 70 5.36 -2.11 39.64
CA LEU A 70 5.47 -1.39 38.37
C LEU A 70 4.17 -1.60 37.61
N ASP A 71 3.34 -0.57 37.63
CA ASP A 71 2.16 -0.43 36.76
C ASP A 71 2.62 -0.32 35.30
N MET A 72 2.54 -1.43 34.58
CA MET A 72 2.58 -1.45 33.12
C MET A 72 1.14 -1.37 32.59
N ALA A 73 0.74 -0.17 32.17
CA ALA A 73 -0.43 0.04 31.34
C ALA A 73 -0.21 -0.56 29.95
N VAL A 74 -0.62 -1.82 29.78
CA VAL A 74 -0.79 -2.48 28.48
C VAL A 74 -2.18 -2.14 27.97
N ALA A 75 -2.26 -1.23 26.99
CA ALA A 75 -3.48 -1.00 26.23
C ALA A 75 -3.57 -2.01 25.08
N GLU A 76 -3.93 -3.26 25.40
CA GLU A 76 -4.42 -4.23 24.43
C GLU A 76 -5.90 -3.93 24.14
N GLN A 77 -6.19 -3.37 22.96
CA GLN A 77 -7.54 -3.44 22.41
C GLN A 77 -7.72 -4.80 21.74
N ALA A 78 -8.08 -5.79 22.57
CA ALA A 78 -8.72 -7.01 22.13
C ALA A 78 -10.10 -6.68 21.56
N THR A 79 -10.26 -6.77 20.25
CA THR A 79 -11.60 -6.85 19.64
C THR A 79 -12.03 -8.32 19.73
N GLY A 80 -12.85 -8.60 20.73
CA GLY A 80 -13.48 -9.90 20.92
C GLY A 80 -14.41 -10.20 19.76
N ASN A 81 -14.07 -11.22 18.97
CA ASN A 81 -15.02 -11.89 18.09
C ASN A 81 -15.90 -12.78 18.96
N VAL A 82 -17.14 -12.35 19.17
CA VAL A 82 -18.21 -13.19 19.70
C VAL A 82 -18.59 -14.19 18.61
N PHE A 83 -18.21 -15.44 18.83
CA PHE A 83 -18.68 -16.61 18.09
C PHE A 83 -20.16 -16.81 18.47
N LEU A 84 -21.08 -16.61 17.54
CA LEU A 84 -22.44 -17.11 17.67
C LEU A 84 -22.54 -18.40 16.87
N ASP A 85 -22.74 -19.47 17.64
CA ASP A 85 -23.06 -20.81 17.23
C ASP A 85 -24.57 -20.85 16.93
N ASP A 86 -24.95 -20.91 15.66
CA ASP A 86 -26.32 -21.19 15.24
C ASP A 86 -26.34 -22.54 14.51
N SER A 87 -26.45 -23.58 15.33
CA SER A 87 -27.00 -24.87 14.94
C SER A 87 -28.53 -24.79 15.09
N HIS A 88 -29.27 -25.02 14.02
CA HIS A 88 -30.49 -25.85 13.94
C HIS A 88 -31.43 -25.48 12.76
N LEU A 89 -31.99 -26.54 12.16
CA LEU A 89 -33.16 -26.63 11.27
C LEU A 89 -32.91 -26.30 9.77
N SER A 90 -33.33 -27.10 8.80
CA SER A 90 -34.19 -28.28 8.81
C SER A 90 -34.14 -28.98 7.44
N HIS A 91 -34.46 -30.27 7.45
CA HIS A 91 -34.76 -31.16 6.34
C HIS A 91 -35.51 -30.52 5.16
N GLY A 92 -35.05 -30.84 3.95
CA GLY A 92 -35.82 -30.77 2.71
C GLY A 92 -35.32 -31.86 1.77
N ALA A 93 -35.81 -33.09 1.98
CA ALA A 93 -35.62 -34.19 1.05
C ALA A 93 -36.41 -33.91 -0.23
N VAL A 94 -35.74 -33.94 -1.38
CA VAL A 94 -36.38 -34.09 -2.68
C VAL A 94 -35.73 -35.27 -3.36
N GLU A 95 -36.44 -36.39 -3.31
CA GLU A 95 -36.24 -37.54 -4.19
C GLU A 95 -36.44 -37.09 -5.64
N GLY A 96 -35.50 -37.44 -6.50
CA GLY A 96 -35.47 -37.00 -7.89
C GLY A 96 -34.69 -37.99 -8.75
N ASP A 97 -35.27 -39.18 -8.84
CA ASP A 97 -35.34 -40.12 -9.97
C ASP A 97 -34.09 -40.45 -10.82
N HIS A 98 -33.93 -41.76 -10.99
CA HIS A 98 -32.86 -42.44 -11.70
C HIS A 98 -33.05 -42.38 -13.23
N GLY A 99 -32.32 -41.50 -13.89
CA GLY A 99 -32.12 -41.53 -15.35
C GLY A 99 -30.86 -42.30 -15.74
N VAL A 100 -30.96 -43.62 -15.89
CA VAL A 100 -29.93 -44.46 -16.51
C VAL A 100 -29.92 -44.20 -18.02
N TYR A 101 -28.88 -43.51 -18.53
CA TYR A 101 -28.57 -43.48 -19.96
C TYR A 101 -27.30 -44.28 -20.22
N THR A 102 -27.49 -45.47 -20.77
CA THR A 102 -26.46 -46.29 -21.41
C THR A 102 -26.67 -46.26 -22.93
N LEU A 103 -25.55 -46.38 -23.67
CA LEU A 103 -25.41 -46.60 -25.12
C LEU A 103 -25.51 -45.30 -25.95
N SER A 104 -24.58 -44.95 -26.86
CA SER A 104 -23.68 -45.77 -27.67
C SER A 104 -22.43 -44.99 -28.05
N ARG A 105 -21.31 -45.71 -28.16
CA ARG A 105 -20.02 -45.25 -28.68
C ARG A 105 -20.04 -45.38 -30.21
N PRO A 106 -19.99 -44.31 -31.01
CA PRO A 106 -19.73 -44.42 -32.44
C PRO A 106 -18.22 -44.50 -32.70
N ASP A 107 -17.94 -45.24 -33.77
CA ASP A 107 -16.65 -45.79 -34.16
C ASP A 107 -15.60 -44.75 -34.57
N ALA A 108 -14.37 -45.26 -34.55
CA ALA A 108 -13.14 -44.62 -34.99
C ALA A 108 -13.27 -44.04 -36.40
N ALA A 109 -13.17 -42.71 -36.50
CA ALA A 109 -12.80 -42.01 -37.72
C ALA A 109 -11.32 -41.64 -37.62
N SER A 110 -10.56 -42.14 -38.59
CA SER A 110 -9.12 -41.97 -38.79
C SER A 110 -8.68 -40.50 -38.76
N PRO A 111 -7.46 -40.20 -38.25
CA PRO A 111 -6.91 -38.86 -38.33
C PRO A 111 -6.54 -38.51 -39.77
N VAL A 112 -7.27 -37.55 -40.35
CA VAL A 112 -6.84 -36.85 -41.57
C VAL A 112 -5.67 -35.95 -41.20
N SER A 113 -4.49 -36.30 -41.71
CA SER A 113 -3.29 -35.47 -41.69
C SER A 113 -3.48 -34.27 -42.61
N THR A 114 -3.92 -33.15 -42.05
CA THR A 114 -3.78 -31.84 -42.71
C THR A 114 -2.30 -31.43 -42.74
N PRO A 115 -1.75 -31.04 -43.90
CA PRO A 115 -0.37 -30.60 -44.01
C PRO A 115 -0.16 -29.30 -43.24
N GLY A 116 0.88 -29.31 -42.41
CA GLY A 116 1.28 -28.19 -41.58
C GLY A 116 1.48 -26.93 -42.41
N LYS A 117 0.63 -25.94 -42.17
CA LYS A 117 0.99 -24.54 -42.38
C LYS A 117 1.81 -24.16 -41.16
N ASP A 118 3.11 -24.04 -41.36
CA ASP A 118 4.04 -23.45 -40.40
C ASP A 118 3.47 -22.11 -39.95
N ILE A 119 2.84 -22.12 -38.78
CA ILE A 119 2.59 -20.89 -38.04
C ILE A 119 3.98 -20.45 -37.61
N VAL A 120 4.55 -19.56 -38.42
CA VAL A 120 5.68 -18.73 -38.03
C VAL A 120 5.21 -17.97 -36.79
N VAL A 121 5.44 -18.56 -35.62
CA VAL A 121 5.38 -17.85 -34.35
C VAL A 121 6.42 -16.75 -34.50
N PRO A 122 6.04 -15.46 -34.47
CA PRO A 122 7.03 -14.41 -34.42
C PRO A 122 7.75 -14.56 -33.08
N GLU A 123 8.86 -15.30 -33.09
CA GLU A 123 9.89 -15.22 -32.07
C GLU A 123 10.26 -13.75 -31.99
N SER A 124 9.69 -13.07 -31.00
CA SER A 124 10.02 -11.68 -30.74
C SER A 124 11.49 -11.68 -30.32
N PRO A 125 12.41 -11.14 -31.14
CA PRO A 125 13.83 -11.24 -30.89
C PRO A 125 14.20 -10.09 -29.97
N LEU A 126 13.74 -10.13 -28.72
CA LEU A 126 14.32 -9.32 -27.66
C LEU A 126 15.17 -10.26 -26.82
N SER A 127 16.39 -10.45 -27.30
CA SER A 127 17.48 -11.05 -26.54
C SER A 127 17.54 -10.37 -25.17
N ILE A 128 17.40 -11.16 -24.11
CA ILE A 128 17.57 -10.73 -22.72
C ILE A 128 18.96 -10.08 -22.50
N ALA A 129 19.91 -10.33 -23.41
CA ALA A 129 21.25 -9.75 -23.38
C ALA A 129 21.32 -8.25 -23.73
N ASP A 130 20.27 -7.64 -24.32
CA ASP A 130 20.24 -6.18 -24.59
C ASP A 130 19.70 -5.36 -23.39
N SER A 131 19.34 -5.98 -22.27
CA SER A 131 18.80 -5.28 -21.09
C SER A 131 19.84 -4.96 -20.01
N ASP A 132 21.13 -5.05 -20.32
CA ASP A 132 22.20 -4.50 -19.47
C ASP A 132 22.39 -2.98 -19.69
N LEU A 133 21.53 -2.34 -20.50
CA LEU A 133 21.41 -0.89 -20.49
C LEU A 133 21.05 -0.44 -19.08
N GLU A 134 21.99 0.25 -18.44
CA GLU A 134 21.74 0.97 -17.20
C GLU A 134 20.50 1.84 -17.43
N ASP A 135 19.42 1.54 -16.71
CA ASP A 135 18.19 2.33 -16.68
C ASP A 135 18.33 3.28 -15.48
N PRO A 136 19.00 4.44 -15.65
CA PRO A 136 19.28 5.33 -14.55
C PRO A 136 17.95 5.80 -13.96
N PRO A 137 17.85 5.89 -12.63
CA PRO A 137 16.65 6.41 -12.03
C PRO A 137 16.42 7.85 -12.45
N ASP A 138 15.17 8.15 -12.75
CA ASP A 138 14.70 9.46 -13.17
C ASP A 138 14.73 10.43 -11.98
N LEU A 139 15.93 10.94 -11.70
CA LEU A 139 16.26 11.74 -10.52
C LEU A 139 16.47 13.23 -10.82
N GLU A 140 16.14 13.66 -12.03
CA GLU A 140 16.20 15.07 -12.41
C GLU A 140 15.40 15.93 -11.42
N ASN A 141 15.98 17.06 -11.00
CA ASN A 141 15.39 18.02 -10.05
C ASN A 141 15.15 17.48 -8.62
N ILE A 142 15.66 16.30 -8.28
CA ILE A 142 15.68 15.77 -6.91
C ILE A 142 17.00 16.19 -6.22
N PRO A 143 16.97 16.70 -4.97
CA PRO A 143 18.20 17.06 -4.25
C PRO A 143 19.16 15.87 -4.10
N VAL A 144 20.46 16.11 -4.23
CA VAL A 144 21.51 15.06 -4.24
C VAL A 144 21.45 14.16 -3.00
N ASP A 145 21.18 14.72 -1.82
CA ASP A 145 21.07 13.93 -0.59
C ASP A 145 19.89 12.96 -0.62
N LEU A 146 18.76 13.40 -1.22
CA LEU A 146 17.59 12.56 -1.41
C LEU A 146 17.84 11.49 -2.49
N GLN A 147 18.57 11.82 -3.55
CA GLN A 147 19.01 10.84 -4.55
C GLN A 147 19.83 9.71 -3.92
N LYS A 148 20.85 10.05 -3.11
CA LYS A 148 21.67 9.08 -2.37
C LYS A 148 20.80 8.19 -1.48
N ARG A 149 19.82 8.78 -0.79
CA ARG A 149 18.87 8.04 0.05
C ARG A 149 18.00 7.08 -0.76
N ILE A 150 17.46 7.51 -1.90
CA ILE A 150 16.68 6.65 -2.81
C ILE A 150 17.55 5.48 -3.28
N LEU A 151 18.75 5.75 -3.77
CA LEU A 151 19.68 4.71 -4.22
C LEU A 151 20.03 3.71 -3.11
N LYS A 152 20.15 4.17 -1.86
CA LYS A 152 20.32 3.29 -0.70
C LYS A 152 19.07 2.42 -0.45
N MET A 153 17.88 3.01 -0.47
CA MET A 153 16.61 2.29 -0.29
C MET A 153 16.40 1.22 -1.37
N ARG A 154 16.82 1.47 -2.62
CA ARG A 154 16.74 0.50 -3.72
C ARG A 154 17.60 -0.76 -3.52
N LYS A 155 18.60 -0.69 -2.64
CA LYS A 155 19.49 -1.81 -2.31
C LYS A 155 18.98 -2.65 -1.15
N GLU A 156 17.90 -2.25 -0.49
CA GLU A 156 17.39 -2.95 0.69
C GLU A 156 16.82 -4.33 0.31
N ALA A 157 17.31 -5.35 1.01
CA ALA A 157 16.85 -6.72 0.94
C ALA A 157 17.05 -7.36 2.33
N ASP A 158 16.15 -7.09 3.27
CA ASP A 158 16.22 -7.60 4.65
C ASP A 158 15.29 -8.81 4.78
N ALA A 159 15.85 -10.01 4.63
CA ALA A 159 15.10 -11.26 4.71
C ALA A 159 14.61 -11.57 6.14
N ASP A 160 15.35 -11.15 7.17
CA ASP A 160 14.99 -11.39 8.56
C ASP A 160 13.74 -10.61 8.97
N LYS A 161 13.62 -9.37 8.47
CA LYS A 161 12.42 -8.54 8.65
C LYS A 161 11.36 -8.75 7.57
N GLY A 162 11.65 -9.57 6.55
CA GLY A 162 10.80 -9.75 5.38
C GLY A 162 10.50 -8.44 4.65
N THR A 163 11.48 -7.54 4.54
CA THR A 163 11.31 -6.21 3.92
C THR A 163 12.23 -6.10 2.70
N TYR A 164 11.65 -5.85 1.53
CA TYR A 164 12.36 -5.84 0.26
C TYR A 164 11.99 -4.60 -0.55
N TYR A 165 13.00 -4.00 -1.19
CA TYR A 165 12.72 -3.17 -2.35
C TYR A 165 12.19 -4.04 -3.49
N LEU A 166 11.28 -3.51 -4.30
CA LEU A 166 10.56 -4.25 -5.34
C LEU A 166 11.48 -5.11 -6.25
N THR A 167 12.60 -4.57 -6.72
CA THR A 167 13.55 -5.29 -7.59
C THR A 167 14.43 -6.31 -6.87
N LYS A 168 14.39 -6.33 -5.53
CA LYS A 168 15.15 -7.24 -4.67
C LYS A 168 14.29 -8.35 -4.08
N LEU A 169 13.01 -8.43 -4.46
CA LEU A 169 12.11 -9.44 -3.97
C LEU A 169 12.49 -10.83 -4.53
N PRO A 170 12.74 -11.84 -3.66
CA PRO A 170 12.96 -13.21 -4.11
C PRO A 170 11.66 -13.81 -4.68
N LEU A 171 11.77 -14.53 -5.79
CA LEU A 171 10.63 -15.06 -6.54
C LEU A 171 10.24 -16.49 -6.09
N ASP A 172 11.06 -17.14 -5.28
CA ASP A 172 10.82 -18.47 -4.72
C ASP A 172 9.96 -18.45 -3.44
N LEU A 173 9.52 -17.26 -3.01
CA LEU A 173 8.62 -17.11 -1.87
C LEU A 173 7.26 -17.77 -2.15
N GLN A 174 6.56 -18.14 -1.08
CA GLN A 174 5.28 -18.85 -1.17
C GLN A 174 4.19 -18.10 -0.42
N PHE A 175 2.94 -18.39 -0.77
CA PHE A 175 1.81 -17.89 -0.01
C PHE A 175 1.75 -18.56 1.35
N GLY A 176 1.30 -17.80 2.35
CA GLY A 176 1.29 -18.23 3.73
C GLY A 176 0.36 -19.41 4.01
N ARG A 177 0.48 -19.89 5.24
CA ARG A 177 -0.37 -20.94 5.79
C ARG A 177 -1.34 -20.32 6.79
N ALA A 178 -2.46 -20.99 7.00
CA ALA A 178 -3.32 -20.66 8.14
C ALA A 178 -2.59 -21.10 9.41
N ASP A 179 -2.36 -20.17 10.33
CA ASP A 179 -1.72 -20.47 11.62
C ASP A 179 -2.58 -19.89 12.75
N GLY A 180 -3.38 -20.77 13.36
CA GLY A 180 -4.31 -20.43 14.45
C GLY A 180 -5.17 -19.20 14.16
N PHE A 181 -4.75 -18.07 14.73
CA PHE A 181 -5.46 -16.79 14.71
C PHE A 181 -5.19 -15.92 13.48
N PHE A 182 -4.16 -16.23 12.68
CA PHE A 182 -3.75 -15.41 11.54
C PHE A 182 -3.83 -16.19 10.22
N ASP A 183 -4.79 -15.83 9.37
CA ASP A 183 -4.88 -16.39 8.03
C ASP A 183 -3.96 -15.65 7.05
N MET A 184 -2.77 -16.20 6.84
CA MET A 184 -1.77 -15.67 5.91
C MET A 184 -1.85 -16.29 4.51
N ARG A 185 -2.86 -17.14 4.23
CA ARG A 185 -3.01 -17.83 2.92
C ARG A 185 -3.16 -16.88 1.74
N ASN A 186 -3.64 -15.67 1.99
CA ASN A 186 -3.82 -14.64 0.99
C ASN A 186 -2.60 -13.74 0.84
N PHE A 187 -1.51 -13.95 1.56
CA PHE A 187 -0.33 -13.09 1.48
C PHE A 187 0.91 -13.87 1.10
N LEU A 188 1.79 -13.24 0.31
CA LEU A 188 3.14 -13.75 0.12
C LEU A 188 3.90 -13.61 1.45
N VAL A 189 4.56 -14.67 1.90
CA VAL A 189 5.22 -14.71 3.21
C VAL A 189 6.69 -15.13 3.11
N GLY A 190 7.47 -14.74 4.11
CA GLY A 190 8.81 -15.27 4.34
C GLY A 190 8.81 -16.62 5.06
N SER A 191 10.00 -17.10 5.42
CA SER A 191 10.20 -18.38 6.12
C SER A 191 9.46 -18.49 7.46
N ARG A 192 9.22 -17.37 8.14
CA ARG A 192 8.49 -17.29 9.42
C ARG A 192 6.98 -17.15 9.29
N ASN A 193 6.39 -17.42 8.11
CA ASN A 193 4.96 -17.24 7.81
C ASN A 193 4.44 -15.80 8.03
N ASN A 194 5.33 -14.81 8.00
CA ASN A 194 4.98 -13.39 8.10
C ASN A 194 4.85 -12.76 6.72
N ALA A 195 3.80 -11.97 6.52
CA ALA A 195 3.59 -11.26 5.26
C ALA A 195 4.76 -10.31 4.97
N ILE A 196 5.36 -10.47 3.80
CA ILE A 196 6.49 -9.63 3.38
C ILE A 196 6.04 -8.20 3.09
N ARG A 197 6.94 -7.25 3.34
CA ARG A 197 6.78 -5.83 3.00
C ARG A 197 7.57 -5.55 1.75
N ILE A 198 6.89 -5.09 0.73
CA ILE A 198 7.48 -4.66 -0.54
C ILE A 198 7.39 -3.14 -0.55
N PHE A 199 8.44 -2.45 -0.97
CA PHE A 199 8.34 -1.01 -1.18
C PHE A 199 8.95 -0.57 -2.50
N VAL A 200 8.38 0.52 -3.03
CA VAL A 200 8.82 1.14 -4.29
C VAL A 200 8.90 2.66 -4.09
N CYS A 201 9.87 3.29 -4.72
CA CYS A 201 9.96 4.74 -4.81
C CYS A 201 9.40 5.19 -6.16
N GLY A 202 8.57 6.22 -6.17
CA GLY A 202 7.95 6.70 -7.40
C GLY A 202 7.31 8.08 -7.26
N ILE A 203 6.88 8.62 -8.39
CA ILE A 203 6.09 9.84 -8.47
C ILE A 203 4.61 9.44 -8.37
N LEU A 204 3.89 10.06 -7.44
CA LEU A 204 2.46 9.86 -7.29
C LEU A 204 1.74 10.42 -8.53
N ILE A 205 0.93 9.59 -9.18
CA ILE A 205 0.15 9.96 -10.37
C ILE A 205 -1.28 10.26 -9.98
N SER A 206 -1.88 9.39 -9.17
CA SER A 206 -3.22 9.59 -8.63
C SER A 206 -3.37 8.89 -7.29
N SER A 207 -4.32 9.37 -6.51
CA SER A 207 -4.73 8.76 -5.26
C SER A 207 -6.23 8.90 -5.09
N ASP A 208 -6.88 7.80 -4.73
CA ASP A 208 -8.32 7.70 -4.54
C ASP A 208 -8.60 7.25 -3.10
N PHE A 209 -9.07 8.18 -2.29
CA PHE A 209 -9.36 7.97 -0.86
C PHE A 209 -10.80 8.34 -0.48
N TRP A 210 -11.47 9.12 -1.31
CA TRP A 210 -12.74 9.77 -1.02
C TRP A 210 -13.72 9.49 -2.15
N ASN A 211 -14.97 9.17 -1.81
CA ASN A 211 -16.02 9.04 -2.80
C ASN A 211 -16.60 10.41 -3.21
N SER A 212 -17.54 10.42 -4.16
CA SER A 212 -18.24 11.62 -4.63
C SER A 212 -19.04 12.36 -3.55
N LEU A 213 -19.37 11.69 -2.45
CA LEU A 213 -20.04 12.26 -1.27
C LEU A 213 -19.06 12.77 -0.20
N SER A 214 -17.76 12.82 -0.52
CA SER A 214 -16.68 13.19 0.42
C SER A 214 -16.61 12.30 1.66
N GLN A 215 -17.02 11.03 1.53
CA GLN A 215 -16.86 10.00 2.56
C GLN A 215 -15.69 9.09 2.21
N PRO A 216 -15.04 8.43 3.20
CA PRO A 216 -13.93 7.54 2.91
C PRO A 216 -14.36 6.40 1.99
N GLN A 217 -13.55 6.14 0.97
CA GLN A 217 -13.84 5.12 -0.03
C GLN A 217 -13.69 3.72 0.55
N ARG A 218 -14.56 2.79 0.14
CA ARG A 218 -14.50 1.38 0.58
C ARG A 218 -13.23 0.69 0.12
N ARG A 219 -12.76 0.99 -1.08
CA ARG A 219 -11.48 0.52 -1.62
C ARG A 219 -10.68 1.73 -2.06
N ILE A 220 -9.62 2.03 -1.32
CA ILE A 220 -8.70 3.11 -1.65
C ILE A 220 -7.66 2.62 -2.64
N SER A 221 -7.06 3.53 -3.40
CA SER A 221 -5.91 3.19 -4.24
C SER A 221 -4.94 4.34 -4.43
N VAL A 222 -3.68 4.00 -4.66
CA VAL A 222 -2.64 4.92 -5.11
C VAL A 222 -1.98 4.35 -6.35
N VAL A 223 -1.70 5.23 -7.31
CA VAL A 223 -1.03 4.89 -8.56
C VAL A 223 0.28 5.66 -8.59
N VAL A 224 1.39 4.94 -8.68
CA VAL A 224 2.73 5.54 -8.74
C VAL A 224 3.42 5.19 -10.03
N LYS A 225 4.11 6.16 -10.63
CA LYS A 225 5.09 5.95 -11.68
C LYS A 225 6.44 5.65 -11.00
N PRO A 226 6.99 4.44 -11.13
CA PRO A 226 8.30 4.14 -10.56
C PRO A 226 9.39 5.04 -11.14
N LEU A 227 10.48 5.23 -10.40
CA LEU A 227 11.60 6.05 -10.87
C LEU A 227 12.41 5.39 -11.99
N THR A 228 12.25 4.07 -12.20
CA THR A 228 12.98 3.29 -13.21
C THR A 228 12.04 2.32 -13.92
N ASN A 229 12.31 2.04 -15.20
CA ASN A 229 11.66 0.96 -15.95
C ASN A 229 11.97 -0.41 -15.33
N MET A 230 13.14 -0.59 -14.72
CA MET A 230 13.49 -1.83 -14.01
C MET A 230 12.53 -2.14 -12.86
N ASP A 231 12.04 -1.12 -12.16
CA ASP A 231 11.06 -1.29 -11.09
C ASP A 231 9.69 -1.69 -11.66
N SER A 232 9.29 -1.11 -12.80
CA SER A 232 8.08 -1.53 -13.55
C SER A 232 8.18 -2.97 -14.07
N ILE A 233 9.32 -3.36 -14.63
CA ILE A 233 9.59 -4.73 -15.09
C ILE A 233 9.52 -5.71 -13.92
N ALA A 234 10.11 -5.35 -12.78
CA ALA A 234 10.04 -6.18 -11.58
C ALA A 234 8.60 -6.33 -11.06
N ALA A 235 7.80 -5.26 -11.07
CA ALA A 235 6.38 -5.32 -10.70
C ALA A 235 5.61 -6.32 -11.56
N SER A 236 5.77 -6.22 -12.89
CA SER A 236 5.13 -7.12 -13.85
C SER A 236 5.59 -8.57 -13.65
N LYS A 237 6.91 -8.78 -13.45
CA LYS A 237 7.46 -10.11 -13.19
C LYS A 237 6.85 -10.74 -11.94
N ILE A 238 6.77 -10.01 -10.84
CA ILE A 238 6.15 -10.45 -9.59
C ILE A 238 4.67 -10.79 -9.83
N TYR A 239 3.94 -9.91 -10.51
CA TYR A 239 2.53 -10.11 -10.80
C TYR A 239 2.28 -11.41 -11.59
N ASN A 240 3.07 -11.64 -12.64
CA ASN A 240 2.92 -12.81 -13.52
C ASN A 240 3.36 -14.11 -12.85
N GLU A 241 4.44 -14.08 -12.06
CA GLU A 241 4.97 -15.24 -11.36
C GLU A 241 3.97 -15.79 -10.34
N TYR A 242 3.27 -14.90 -9.62
CA TYR A 242 2.38 -15.29 -8.54
C TYR A 242 0.91 -15.43 -8.96
N SER A 243 0.57 -15.13 -10.21
CA SER A 243 -0.76 -15.32 -10.78
C SER A 243 -0.89 -16.69 -11.46
N GLN A 244 -2.09 -17.28 -11.40
CA GLN A 244 -2.43 -18.59 -11.97
C GLN A 244 -3.79 -18.51 -12.69
N PRO A 245 -3.88 -18.81 -14.00
CA PRO A 245 -2.74 -19.03 -14.90
C PRO A 245 -1.84 -17.80 -14.95
N PRO A 246 -0.55 -17.95 -15.31
CA PRO A 246 0.32 -16.80 -15.53
C PRO A 246 -0.33 -15.87 -16.54
N GLU A 247 -0.70 -14.66 -16.10
CA GLU A 247 -1.21 -13.65 -17.01
C GLU A 247 -0.02 -13.27 -17.92
N ARG A 248 -0.15 -13.49 -19.24
CA ARG A 248 0.84 -13.00 -20.19
C ARG A 248 0.62 -11.51 -20.40
N THR A 249 0.68 -10.72 -19.33
CA THR A 249 0.64 -9.27 -19.47
C THR A 249 1.87 -8.89 -20.28
N THR A 250 1.67 -8.37 -21.49
CA THR A 250 2.78 -7.88 -22.31
C THR A 250 3.50 -6.77 -21.55
N ARG A 251 4.81 -6.66 -21.81
CA ARG A 251 5.82 -5.85 -21.11
C ARG A 251 5.46 -4.36 -20.91
N ASP A 252 4.39 -3.89 -21.55
CA ASP A 252 3.87 -2.51 -21.54
C ASP A 252 2.82 -2.20 -20.45
N SER A 253 2.40 -3.21 -19.67
CA SER A 253 1.23 -3.10 -18.78
C SER A 253 1.47 -2.39 -17.44
N PHE A 254 2.72 -2.19 -17.01
CA PHE A 254 3.05 -1.57 -15.71
C PHE A 254 3.88 -0.28 -15.84
N VAL A 255 3.50 0.63 -16.75
CA VAL A 255 4.00 2.02 -16.69
C VAL A 255 3.73 2.63 -15.30
N HIS A 256 2.64 2.21 -14.67
CA HIS A 256 2.27 2.60 -13.32
C HIS A 256 2.01 1.37 -12.45
N ILE A 257 2.39 1.47 -11.18
CA ILE A 257 2.08 0.47 -10.16
C ILE A 257 0.89 0.98 -9.35
N GLN A 258 -0.21 0.23 -9.37
CA GLN A 258 -1.36 0.51 -8.53
C GLN A 258 -1.31 -0.35 -7.27
N ALA A 259 -1.43 0.29 -6.10
CA ALA A 259 -1.60 -0.38 -4.83
C ALA A 259 -2.97 -0.01 -4.24
N SER A 260 -3.76 -1.00 -3.82
CA SER A 260 -5.13 -0.77 -3.33
C SER A 260 -5.39 -1.43 -1.98
N ARG A 261 -6.39 -0.96 -1.24
CA ARG A 261 -6.77 -1.59 0.03
C ARG A 261 -8.25 -1.39 0.32
N TRP A 262 -8.90 -2.46 0.78
CA TRP A 262 -10.25 -2.36 1.36
C TRP A 262 -10.17 -1.75 2.76
N GLN A 263 -11.00 -0.74 3.00
CA GLN A 263 -11.15 -0.03 4.28
C GLN A 263 -12.43 -0.41 5.02
N THR A 264 -13.23 -1.34 4.50
CA THR A 264 -14.42 -1.85 5.19
C THR A 264 -14.11 -3.13 5.95
N SER A 265 -14.80 -3.31 7.07
CA SER A 265 -14.83 -4.59 7.79
C SER A 265 -15.43 -5.70 6.92
N TYR A 266 -15.05 -6.94 7.20
CA TYR A 266 -15.66 -8.10 6.55
C TYR A 266 -17.17 -8.16 6.88
N GLY A 267 -18.01 -8.38 5.86
CA GLY A 267 -19.48 -8.41 6.03
C GLY A 267 -20.15 -7.04 6.14
N ALA A 268 -19.41 -5.93 6.03
CA ALA A 268 -20.02 -4.60 6.02
C ALA A 268 -20.97 -4.43 4.80
N PRO A 269 -22.14 -3.78 4.96
CA PRO A 269 -23.09 -3.54 3.87
C PRO A 269 -22.43 -2.89 2.64
N LYS A 270 -22.98 -3.13 1.45
CA LYS A 270 -22.41 -2.57 0.19
C LYS A 270 -22.29 -1.04 0.24
N ASP A 271 -23.21 -0.38 0.92
CA ASP A 271 -23.29 1.08 0.98
C ASP A 271 -22.59 1.68 2.21
N SER A 272 -21.97 0.85 3.06
CA SER A 272 -21.24 1.36 4.22
C SER A 272 -20.00 2.14 3.78
N PRO A 273 -19.75 3.35 4.29
CA PRO A 273 -18.50 4.06 4.01
C PRO A 273 -17.30 3.26 4.50
N GLY A 274 -16.14 3.48 3.87
CA GLY A 274 -14.88 2.93 4.33
C GLY A 274 -14.43 3.56 5.65
N LEU A 275 -13.43 2.95 6.30
CA LEU A 275 -12.69 3.60 7.38
C LEU A 275 -11.67 4.60 6.79
N PRO A 276 -11.44 5.75 7.44
CA PRO A 276 -10.41 6.70 7.01
C PRO A 276 -9.02 6.06 7.00
N PHE A 277 -8.30 6.22 5.89
CA PHE A 277 -6.92 5.78 5.79
C PHE A 277 -5.97 6.75 6.49
N LYS A 278 -5.23 6.26 7.49
CA LYS A 278 -4.35 7.09 8.34
C LYS A 278 -2.86 6.84 8.14
N GLN A 279 -2.48 5.87 7.32
CA GLN A 279 -1.10 5.43 7.16
C GLN A 279 -0.38 6.25 6.08
N VAL A 280 -0.42 7.57 6.22
CA VAL A 280 0.28 8.52 5.37
C VAL A 280 1.25 9.33 6.24
N TYR A 281 2.50 9.43 5.80
CA TYR A 281 3.56 10.06 6.56
C TYR A 281 4.40 11.00 5.71
N LEU A 282 5.05 11.97 6.35
CA LEU A 282 6.03 12.87 5.77
C LEU A 282 7.42 12.53 6.33
N ALA A 283 8.38 12.31 5.45
CA ALA A 283 9.73 11.86 5.81
C ALA A 283 10.81 12.58 4.99
N PRO A 284 10.99 13.91 5.18
CA PRO A 284 11.89 14.70 4.35
C PRO A 284 13.36 14.33 4.61
N GLY A 285 13.70 14.04 5.86
CA GLY A 285 15.06 13.63 6.26
C GLY A 285 15.28 12.11 6.20
N SER A 286 14.44 11.33 6.87
CA SER A 286 14.69 9.90 7.14
C SER A 286 13.40 9.09 7.19
N MET A 287 13.45 7.82 6.74
CA MET A 287 12.30 6.90 6.83
C MET A 287 11.98 6.48 8.27
N ARG A 288 12.95 6.61 9.19
CA ARG A 288 12.76 6.30 10.61
C ARG A 288 12.07 7.44 11.36
N ASP A 289 12.30 8.68 10.92
CA ASP A 289 11.85 9.90 11.58
C ASP A 289 10.67 10.52 10.81
N ARG A 290 9.67 9.68 10.53
CA ARG A 290 8.49 10.07 9.75
C ARG A 290 7.38 10.60 10.66
N THR A 291 6.72 11.68 10.25
CA THR A 291 5.60 12.28 10.99
C THR A 291 4.27 11.99 10.32
N PRO A 292 3.15 11.85 11.06
CA PRO A 292 1.83 11.68 10.45
C PRO A 292 1.51 12.80 9.46
N HIS A 293 0.86 12.45 8.36
CA HIS A 293 0.53 13.38 7.28
C HIS A 293 -0.92 13.23 6.84
N SER A 294 -1.56 14.34 6.49
CA SER A 294 -2.94 14.28 5.98
C SER A 294 -2.98 13.71 4.57
N ILE A 295 -4.01 12.90 4.30
CA ILE A 295 -4.29 12.36 2.96
C ILE A 295 -4.70 13.45 1.97
N ASP A 296 -5.31 14.53 2.45
CA ASP A 296 -5.76 15.66 1.63
C ASP A 296 -4.60 16.50 1.09
N LEU A 297 -3.39 16.25 1.61
CA LEU A 297 -2.17 16.93 1.20
C LEU A 297 -1.32 16.09 0.24
N LEU A 298 -1.78 14.90 -0.14
CA LEU A 298 -1.15 14.09 -1.18
C LEU A 298 -1.52 14.67 -2.55
N GLY A 299 -0.52 15.06 -3.32
CA GLY A 299 -0.67 15.63 -4.65
C GLY A 299 -0.06 14.74 -5.73
N ALA A 300 -0.66 14.75 -6.92
CA ALA A 300 0.02 14.24 -8.11
C ALA A 300 1.32 15.01 -8.31
N GLY A 301 2.43 14.31 -8.54
CA GLY A 301 3.77 14.90 -8.61
C GLY A 301 4.61 14.73 -7.34
N ASP A 302 4.01 14.30 -6.23
CA ASP A 302 4.76 14.00 -5.00
C ASP A 302 5.69 12.82 -5.21
N LEU A 303 6.92 12.94 -4.73
CA LEU A 303 7.85 11.82 -4.62
C LEU A 303 7.55 11.03 -3.35
N VAL A 304 7.14 9.78 -3.52
CA VAL A 304 6.65 8.92 -2.45
C VAL A 304 7.40 7.59 -2.38
N VAL A 305 7.43 7.00 -1.19
CA VAL A 305 7.67 5.58 -0.96
C VAL A 305 6.33 4.94 -0.65
N VAL A 306 5.95 3.97 -1.47
CA VAL A 306 4.75 3.16 -1.23
C VAL A 306 5.17 1.82 -0.65
N GLU A 307 4.72 1.53 0.57
CA GLU A 307 4.85 0.23 1.22
C GLU A 307 3.59 -0.59 0.94
N MET A 308 3.78 -1.80 0.44
CA MET A 308 2.73 -2.70 -0.01
C MET A 308 3.01 -4.15 0.42
N ARG A 309 2.00 -5.01 0.30
CA ARG A 309 2.10 -6.47 0.45
C ARG A 309 1.53 -7.13 -0.79
N LEU A 310 2.08 -8.26 -1.22
CA LEU A 310 1.46 -9.01 -2.31
C LEU A 310 0.33 -9.87 -1.76
N ARG A 311 -0.90 -9.59 -2.21
CA ARG A 311 -2.11 -10.30 -1.79
C ARG A 311 -2.63 -11.16 -2.93
N SER A 312 -2.90 -12.42 -2.66
CA SER A 312 -3.61 -13.34 -3.54
C SER A 312 -5.13 -13.21 -3.36
N ARG A 313 -5.84 -13.27 -4.48
CA ARG A 313 -7.28 -13.47 -4.57
C ARG A 313 -7.54 -14.75 -5.35
N ARG A 314 -8.44 -15.59 -4.83
CA ARG A 314 -8.92 -16.76 -5.55
C ARG A 314 -9.95 -16.31 -6.57
N GLY A 315 -9.74 -16.67 -7.83
CA GLY A 315 -10.72 -16.52 -8.90
C GLY A 315 -11.65 -17.72 -8.99
N ASP A 316 -12.73 -17.56 -9.76
CA ASP A 316 -13.84 -18.52 -9.84
C ASP A 316 -13.41 -19.90 -10.38
N MET A 317 -12.43 -19.94 -11.28
CA MET A 317 -11.97 -21.16 -11.96
C MET A 317 -10.77 -21.84 -11.26
N GLY A 318 -10.62 -21.64 -9.95
CA GLY A 318 -9.44 -22.10 -9.21
C GLY A 318 -8.15 -21.33 -9.55
N GLY A 319 -8.28 -20.29 -10.38
CA GLY A 319 -7.21 -19.34 -10.66
C GLY A 319 -6.84 -18.51 -9.44
N ARG A 320 -5.68 -17.89 -9.51
CA ARG A 320 -5.14 -16.96 -8.53
C ARG A 320 -4.76 -15.68 -9.25
N THR A 321 -5.34 -14.56 -8.84
CA THR A 321 -4.83 -13.24 -9.22
C THR A 321 -4.13 -12.63 -8.03
N VAL A 322 -3.11 -11.83 -8.26
CA VAL A 322 -2.43 -11.10 -7.19
C VAL A 322 -2.67 -9.61 -7.30
N GLU A 323 -2.62 -8.90 -6.20
CA GLU A 323 -2.66 -7.44 -6.18
C GLU A 323 -1.66 -6.90 -5.15
N PHE A 324 -1.14 -5.72 -5.41
CA PHE A 324 -0.39 -4.98 -4.40
C PHE A 324 -1.37 -4.34 -3.41
N GLN A 325 -1.37 -4.85 -2.19
CA GLN A 325 -2.15 -4.29 -1.10
C GLN A 325 -1.41 -3.13 -0.45
N LEU A 326 -1.97 -1.93 -0.54
CA LEU A 326 -1.41 -0.72 0.07
C LEU A 326 -1.33 -0.84 1.61
N GLN A 327 -0.15 -0.58 2.18
CA GLN A 327 0.05 -0.46 3.62
C GLN A 327 0.29 0.99 4.02
N THR A 328 1.31 1.63 3.46
CA THR A 328 1.74 2.97 3.88
C THR A 328 2.15 3.80 2.69
N VAL A 329 1.84 5.10 2.72
CA VAL A 329 2.41 6.11 1.80
C VAL A 329 3.32 7.02 2.59
N THR A 330 4.58 7.15 2.19
CA THR A 330 5.53 8.07 2.82
C THR A 330 6.01 9.11 1.81
N VAL A 331 5.65 10.37 2.02
CA VAL A 331 6.06 11.50 1.18
C VAL A 331 7.50 11.87 1.51
N LEU A 332 8.37 11.82 0.49
CA LEU A 332 9.78 12.20 0.60
C LEU A 332 9.99 13.68 0.24
N LYS A 333 9.34 14.10 -0.85
CA LYS A 333 9.40 15.47 -1.36
C LYS A 333 8.07 15.77 -2.05
N ARG A 334 7.44 16.87 -1.66
CA ARG A 334 6.22 17.36 -2.32
C ARG A 334 6.54 18.03 -3.64
N ASP A 335 5.59 17.99 -4.57
CA ASP A 335 5.67 18.67 -5.86
C ASP A 335 7.01 18.39 -6.56
N ALA A 336 7.49 17.15 -6.45
CA ALA A 336 8.79 16.78 -6.97
C ALA A 336 8.82 16.85 -8.50
N ARG A 337 7.67 16.65 -9.15
CA ARG A 337 7.48 16.83 -10.59
C ARG A 337 6.11 17.41 -10.92
N PRO A 338 6.01 18.26 -11.96
CA PRO A 338 4.72 18.59 -12.53
C PRO A 338 4.14 17.35 -13.20
N VAL A 339 3.03 16.84 -12.67
CA VAL A 339 2.21 15.86 -13.37
C VAL A 339 1.05 16.64 -13.97
N THR A 340 1.04 16.74 -15.30
CA THR A 340 -0.15 17.21 -16.00
C THR A 340 -1.23 16.18 -15.71
N SER A 341 -2.07 16.45 -14.71
CA SER A 341 -3.28 15.67 -14.53
C SER A 341 -4.05 15.85 -15.83
N VAL A 342 -4.03 14.83 -16.68
CA VAL A 342 -5.03 14.70 -17.73
C VAL A 342 -6.30 14.43 -16.94
N ILE A 343 -6.94 15.52 -16.51
CA ILE A 343 -8.25 15.50 -15.88
C ILE A 343 -9.14 14.88 -16.93
N ASN A 344 -9.31 13.56 -16.87
CA ASN A 344 -10.39 12.89 -17.55
C ASN A 344 -11.65 13.42 -16.87
N GLU A 345 -12.21 14.50 -17.41
CA GLU A 345 -13.55 15.01 -17.09
C GLU A 345 -14.66 13.98 -17.40
N ARG A 346 -14.28 12.77 -17.85
CA ARG A 346 -15.11 11.59 -17.90
C ARG A 346 -14.74 10.62 -16.78
N SER A 347 -15.07 10.99 -15.55
CA SER A 347 -15.40 9.99 -14.54
C SER A 347 -16.78 9.42 -14.92
N GLU A 348 -16.81 8.58 -15.96
CA GLU A 348 -17.91 7.62 -16.07
C GLU A 348 -17.75 6.69 -14.87
N ASP A 349 -18.75 6.68 -14.00
CA ASP A 349 -18.85 5.77 -12.87
C ASP A 349 -18.63 4.35 -13.40
N VAL A 350 -17.43 3.82 -13.21
CA VAL A 350 -17.17 2.40 -13.42
C VAL A 350 -17.88 1.71 -12.27
N ASP A 351 -19.11 1.28 -12.53
CA ASP A 351 -19.88 0.40 -11.64
C ASP A 351 -19.09 -0.92 -11.49
N TRP A 352 -18.34 -1.03 -10.38
CA TRP A 352 -17.63 -2.25 -9.97
C TRP A 352 -18.54 -3.18 -9.17
#